data_AF-A0A1F4XDU5-F1
#
_entry.id   AF-A0A1F4XDU5-F1
#
_cell.length_a   1.000
_cell.length_b   1.000
_cell.length_c   1.000
_cell.angle_alpha   90.00
_cell.angle_beta   90.00
_cell.angle_gamma   90.00
#
_symmetry.space_group_name_H-M   'P 1'
#
loop_
_entity.id
_entity.type
_entity.pdbx_description
1 polymer ?
#
loop_
_entity_poly.entity_id
_entity_poly.type
_entity_poly.pdbx_seq_one_letter_code
_entity_poly.pdbx_strand_id
1 'polypeptide(L)'
;KTIDKKGKEVFSSLAEDEKKHYQILKGQYEKVRKTGGIEFKDKKVEFFKSESPSPIFSEDFKKRIKDMHFEMSALSIGALLEKNSIEFYRKSAEESGDEEVKNLFSYLVQWEQEHLKALITQQQYLKEAYWQDARFFPDI
;
A
#
# COMPACT_ATOMS: atom_id res chain seq x y z
N LYS A 1 8.41 12.65 12.01
CA LYS A 1 8.94 11.27 12.15
C LYS A 1 8.29 10.63 13.36
N THR A 2 7.68 9.44 13.21
CA THR A 2 6.91 8.81 14.29
C THR A 2 7.79 8.14 15.33
N ILE A 3 7.33 8.10 16.58
CA ILE A 3 7.91 7.29 17.67
C ILE A 3 7.22 5.94 17.84
N ASP A 4 6.05 5.73 17.21
CA ASP A 4 5.27 4.51 17.35
C ASP A 4 6.00 3.33 16.70
N LYS A 5 6.26 2.28 17.49
CA LYS A 5 7.04 1.12 17.04
C LYS A 5 6.28 0.35 15.95
N LYS A 6 4.96 0.16 16.14
CA LYS A 6 4.12 -0.60 15.21
C LYS A 6 4.00 0.12 13.86
N GLY A 7 3.76 1.43 13.88
CA GLY A 7 3.76 2.24 12.67
C GLY A 7 5.08 2.12 11.89
N LYS A 8 6.23 2.19 12.58
CA LYS A 8 7.54 1.98 11.94
C LYS A 8 7.67 0.61 11.30
N GLU A 9 7.24 -0.44 12.01
CA GLU A 9 7.31 -1.83 11.51
C GLU A 9 6.49 -1.98 10.21
N VAL A 10 5.25 -1.48 10.20
CA VAL A 10 4.39 -1.55 9.00
C VAL A 10 4.94 -0.72 7.84
N PHE A 11 5.35 0.54 8.06
CA PHE A 11 5.95 1.35 7.00
C PHE A 11 7.26 0.75 6.47
N SER A 12 8.02 0.05 7.32
CA SER A 12 9.21 -0.69 6.87
C SER A 12 8.84 -1.91 6.02
N SER A 13 7.76 -2.60 6.37
CA SER A 13 7.23 -3.71 5.57
C SER A 13 6.75 -3.23 4.19
N LEU A 14 5.99 -2.14 4.14
CA LEU A 14 5.56 -1.52 2.88
C LEU A 14 6.76 -1.14 2.01
N ALA A 15 7.79 -0.51 2.60
CA ALA A 15 9.00 -0.16 1.86
C ALA A 15 9.76 -1.38 1.31
N GLU A 16 9.76 -2.52 2.02
CA GLU A 16 10.35 -3.76 1.52
C GLU A 16 9.49 -4.38 0.40
N ASP A 17 8.16 -4.27 0.46
CA ASP A 17 7.29 -4.67 -0.63
C ASP A 17 7.51 -3.82 -1.90
N GLU A 18 7.67 -2.49 -1.76
CA GLU A 18 8.03 -1.62 -2.88
C GLU A 18 9.37 -1.99 -3.53
N LYS A 19 10.32 -2.44 -2.73
CA LYS A 19 11.60 -2.93 -3.24
C LYS A 19 11.42 -4.23 -4.03
N LYS A 20 10.48 -5.11 -3.63
CA LYS A 20 10.14 -6.31 -4.42
C LYS A 20 9.45 -5.91 -5.72
N HIS A 21 8.54 -4.94 -5.73
CA HIS A 21 7.95 -4.38 -6.96
C HIS A 21 9.05 -3.97 -7.94
N TYR A 22 10.00 -3.15 -7.47
CA TYR A 22 11.14 -2.70 -8.25
C TYR A 22 11.96 -3.87 -8.81
N GLN A 23 12.25 -4.89 -8.00
CA GLN A 23 13.02 -6.05 -8.44
C GLN A 23 12.30 -6.87 -9.51
N ILE A 24 10.98 -7.04 -9.38
CA ILE A 24 10.14 -7.72 -10.39
C ILE A 24 10.21 -6.96 -11.71
N LEU A 25 9.94 -5.65 -11.69
CA LEU A 25 9.97 -4.80 -12.88
C LEU A 25 11.35 -4.78 -13.53
N LYS A 26 12.41 -4.61 -12.73
CA LYS A 26 13.79 -4.65 -13.21
C LYS A 26 14.13 -5.99 -13.85
N GLY A 27 13.76 -7.09 -13.22
CA GLY A 27 13.99 -8.44 -13.75
C GLY A 27 13.30 -8.66 -15.09
N GLN A 28 12.06 -8.19 -15.23
CA GLN A 28 11.34 -8.28 -16.50
C GLN A 28 11.94 -7.36 -17.58
N TYR A 29 12.32 -6.13 -17.22
CA TYR A 29 13.04 -5.23 -18.13
C TYR A 29 14.33 -5.86 -18.69
N GLU A 30 15.15 -6.46 -17.81
CA GLU A 30 16.39 -7.12 -18.24
C GLU A 30 16.14 -8.33 -19.15
N LYS A 31 15.04 -9.06 -18.94
CA LYS A 31 14.62 -10.17 -19.80
C LYS A 31 14.17 -9.66 -21.16
N VAL A 32 13.27 -8.67 -21.20
CA VAL A 32 12.81 -8.05 -22.45
C VAL A 32 13.99 -7.58 -23.30
N ARG A 33 15.01 -6.98 -22.67
CA ARG A 33 16.23 -6.53 -23.36
C ARG A 33 17.04 -7.68 -24.00
N LYS A 34 16.93 -8.91 -23.50
CA LYS A 34 17.67 -10.09 -23.97
C LYS A 34 16.85 -10.97 -24.92
N THR A 35 15.56 -11.17 -24.63
CA THR A 35 14.69 -12.14 -25.31
C THR A 35 13.64 -11.48 -26.21
N GLY A 36 13.41 -10.17 -26.06
CA GLY A 36 12.40 -9.42 -26.81
C GLY A 36 10.98 -9.49 -26.24
N GLY A 37 10.76 -10.19 -25.12
CA GLY A 37 9.44 -10.36 -24.52
C GLY A 37 9.47 -10.58 -23.00
N ILE A 38 8.31 -10.43 -22.37
CA ILE A 38 8.11 -10.76 -20.94
C ILE A 38 7.87 -12.25 -20.80
N GLU A 39 8.39 -12.83 -19.72
CA GLU A 39 7.99 -14.15 -19.25
C GLU A 39 7.57 -14.03 -17.78
N PHE A 40 6.26 -13.97 -17.57
CA PHE A 40 5.60 -13.83 -16.26
C PHE A 40 4.58 -14.97 -16.09
N LYS A 41 5.10 -16.19 -15.89
CA LYS A 41 4.26 -17.35 -15.52
C LYS A 41 3.54 -17.06 -14.21
N ASP A 42 2.21 -17.23 -14.21
CA ASP A 42 1.30 -17.05 -13.08
C ASP A 42 1.96 -17.30 -11.72
N LYS A 43 2.42 -16.22 -11.10
CA LYS A 43 2.84 -16.25 -9.71
C LYS A 43 1.60 -16.04 -8.87
N LYS A 44 1.26 -17.01 -8.03
CA LYS A 44 0.33 -16.75 -6.93
C LYS A 44 0.86 -15.57 -6.12
N VAL A 45 -0.01 -14.64 -5.79
CA VAL A 45 0.36 -13.55 -4.89
C VAL A 45 0.58 -14.15 -3.50
N GLU A 46 1.85 -14.28 -3.10
CA GLU A 46 2.21 -14.52 -1.71
C GLU A 46 2.31 -13.17 -1.01
N PHE A 47 1.18 -12.73 -0.46
CA PHE A 47 1.16 -11.57 0.41
C PHE A 47 1.98 -11.87 1.66
N PHE A 48 2.73 -10.88 2.16
CA PHE A 48 3.02 -10.86 3.58
C PHE A 48 1.67 -10.71 4.29
N LYS A 49 1.12 -11.82 4.82
CA LYS A 49 0.03 -11.74 5.78
C LYS A 49 0.59 -10.94 6.94
N SER A 50 0.20 -9.67 7.06
CA SER A 50 0.15 -9.05 8.37
C SER A 50 -0.74 -9.95 9.21
N GLU A 51 -0.16 -10.77 10.09
CA GLU A 51 -0.90 -11.62 11.04
C GLU A 51 -1.75 -10.81 12.03
N SER A 52 -1.82 -9.50 11.86
CA SER A 52 -2.65 -8.62 12.65
C SER A 52 -3.65 -7.88 11.75
N PRO A 53 -4.96 -8.19 11.87
CA PRO A 53 -6.02 -7.24 11.52
C PRO A 53 -5.96 -5.98 12.40
N SER A 54 -5.03 -5.93 13.36
CA SER A 54 -4.86 -4.80 14.25
C SER A 54 -4.25 -3.59 13.52
N PRO A 55 -4.77 -2.38 13.76
CA PRO A 55 -4.37 -1.14 13.11
C PRO A 55 -2.86 -0.92 13.04
N ILE A 56 -2.37 -0.38 11.92
CA ILE A 56 -0.97 0.00 11.62
C ILE A 56 -0.30 0.70 12.81
N PHE A 57 -1.01 1.62 13.47
CA PHE A 57 -0.52 2.27 14.69
C PHE A 57 -1.11 1.66 15.96
N SER A 58 -0.34 1.67 17.05
CA SER A 58 -0.75 1.08 18.33
C SER A 58 -1.91 1.82 19.03
N GLU A 59 -2.47 1.24 20.09
CA GLU A 59 -3.47 1.95 20.92
C GLU A 59 -2.87 3.15 21.67
N ASP A 60 -1.61 3.04 22.12
CA ASP A 60 -0.93 4.17 22.78
C ASP A 60 -0.67 5.32 21.83
N PHE A 61 -0.60 5.06 20.52
CA PHE A 61 -0.58 6.10 19.51
C PHE A 61 -1.89 6.90 19.50
N LYS A 62 -3.06 6.27 19.64
CA LYS A 62 -4.35 7.00 19.70
C LYS A 62 -4.37 8.06 20.78
N LYS A 63 -3.83 7.76 21.97
CA LYS A 63 -3.84 8.67 23.12
C LYS A 63 -3.08 9.97 22.87
N ARG A 64 -2.25 10.03 21.81
CA ARG A 64 -1.45 11.21 21.44
C ARG A 64 -1.81 11.75 20.05
N ILE A 65 -2.92 11.31 19.45
CA ILE A 65 -3.24 11.60 18.04
C ILE A 65 -3.41 13.10 17.75
N LYS A 66 -3.84 13.90 18.74
CA LYS A 66 -4.06 15.34 18.63
C LYS A 66 -2.82 16.13 18.19
N ASP A 67 -1.62 15.61 18.43
CA ASP A 67 -0.36 16.29 18.14
C ASP A 67 0.38 15.72 16.91
N MET A 68 -0.24 14.77 16.19
CA MET A 68 0.47 13.90 15.23
C MET A 68 0.04 14.11 13.76
N HIS A 69 0.17 15.36 13.29
CA HIS A 69 -0.11 15.74 11.90
C HIS A 69 0.74 14.99 10.86
N PHE A 70 1.99 14.70 11.20
CA PHE A 70 2.93 14.05 10.28
C PHE A 70 2.47 12.64 9.86
N GLU A 71 1.94 11.86 10.79
CA GLU A 71 1.52 10.48 10.56
C GLU A 71 0.24 10.41 9.73
N MET A 72 -0.71 11.31 9.99
CA MET A 72 -1.89 11.47 9.14
C MET A 72 -1.47 11.84 7.71
N SER A 73 -0.56 12.81 7.54
CA SER A 73 -0.03 13.16 6.22
C SER A 73 0.69 11.99 5.55
N ALA A 74 1.51 11.23 6.28
CA ALA A 74 2.22 10.08 5.73
C ALA A 74 1.26 8.99 5.23
N LEU A 75 0.21 8.68 6.00
CA LEU A 75 -0.84 7.76 5.56
C LEU A 75 -1.55 8.27 4.31
N SER A 76 -1.90 9.57 4.26
CA SER A 76 -2.59 10.16 3.09
C SER A 76 -1.72 10.15 1.84
N ILE A 77 -0.42 10.46 1.98
CA ILE A 77 0.53 10.40 0.87
C ILE A 77 0.67 8.96 0.38
N GLY A 78 0.87 7.99 1.28
CA GLY A 78 0.93 6.57 0.90
C GLY A 78 -0.31 6.13 0.13
N ALA A 79 -1.51 6.41 0.66
CA ALA A 79 -2.75 6.01 -0.01
C ALA A 79 -2.92 6.66 -1.40
N LEU A 80 -2.46 7.92 -1.57
CA LEU A 80 -2.46 8.58 -2.87
C LEU A 80 -1.48 7.91 -3.84
N LEU A 81 -0.29 7.53 -3.37
CA LEU A 81 0.69 6.81 -4.19
C LEU A 81 0.12 5.46 -4.65
N GLU A 82 -0.44 4.65 -3.75
CA GLU A 82 -0.97 3.33 -4.15
C GLU A 82 -2.13 3.48 -5.13
N LYS A 83 -3.00 4.47 -4.93
CA LYS A 83 -4.09 4.75 -5.88
C LYS A 83 -3.55 5.09 -7.28
N ASN A 84 -2.53 5.95 -7.35
CA ASN A 84 -1.91 6.33 -8.63
C ASN A 84 -1.21 5.13 -9.29
N SER A 85 -0.52 4.29 -8.50
CA SER A 85 0.09 3.04 -8.99
C SER A 85 -0.95 2.08 -9.57
N ILE A 86 -2.08 1.89 -8.86
CA ILE A 86 -3.20 1.05 -9.35
C ILE A 86 -3.72 1.58 -10.69
N GLU A 87 -3.99 2.88 -10.79
CA GLU A 87 -4.49 3.49 -12.03
C GLU A 87 -3.49 3.30 -13.18
N PHE A 88 -2.21 3.54 -12.92
CA PHE A 88 -1.14 3.36 -13.89
C PHE A 88 -1.02 1.91 -14.38
N TYR A 89 -0.98 0.93 -13.47
CA TYR A 89 -0.85 -0.48 -13.84
C TYR A 89 -2.10 -1.02 -14.54
N ARG A 90 -3.30 -0.63 -14.11
CA ARG A 90 -4.54 -1.01 -14.82
C ARG A 90 -4.53 -0.53 -16.26
N LYS A 91 -4.22 0.76 -16.46
CA LYS A 91 -4.12 1.33 -17.80
C LYS A 91 -3.05 0.62 -18.64
N SER A 92 -1.90 0.33 -18.03
CA SER A 92 -0.81 -0.39 -18.71
C SER A 92 -1.19 -1.81 -19.12
N ALA A 93 -2.01 -2.51 -18.31
CA ALA A 93 -2.56 -3.81 -18.67
C ALA A 93 -3.58 -3.69 -19.82
N GLU A 94 -4.50 -2.73 -19.74
CA GLU A 94 -5.55 -2.49 -20.75
C GLU A 94 -4.96 -2.13 -22.12
N GLU A 95 -3.89 -1.33 -22.15
CA GLU A 95 -3.22 -0.90 -23.39
C GLU A 95 -2.31 -1.98 -23.99
N SER A 96 -2.02 -3.06 -23.24
CA SER A 96 -1.16 -4.15 -23.73
C SER A 96 -1.91 -5.15 -24.60
N GLY A 97 -1.32 -5.51 -25.74
CA GLY A 97 -1.75 -6.66 -26.54
C GLY A 97 -1.16 -8.01 -26.08
N ASP A 98 -0.13 -7.97 -25.23
CA ASP A 98 0.58 -9.15 -24.72
C ASP A 98 0.00 -9.61 -23.38
N GLU A 99 -0.36 -10.89 -23.31
CA GLU A 99 -1.02 -11.50 -22.14
C GLU A 99 -0.09 -11.60 -20.93
N GLU A 100 1.21 -11.82 -21.13
CA GLU A 100 2.19 -11.90 -20.04
C GLU A 100 2.41 -10.51 -19.41
N VAL A 101 2.39 -9.46 -20.23
CA VAL A 101 2.43 -8.07 -19.76
C VAL A 101 1.17 -7.74 -18.94
N LYS A 102 -0.01 -8.17 -19.42
CA LYS A 102 -1.28 -8.01 -18.67
C LYS A 102 -1.24 -8.71 -17.32
N ASN A 103 -0.73 -9.95 -17.29
CA ASN A 103 -0.62 -10.73 -16.07
C ASN A 103 0.34 -10.07 -15.07
N LEU A 104 1.48 -9.55 -15.53
CA LEU A 104 2.41 -8.79 -14.70
C LEU A 104 1.76 -7.57 -14.07
N PHE A 105 1.10 -6.73 -14.87
CA PHE A 105 0.48 -5.51 -14.34
C PHE A 105 -0.74 -5.82 -13.45
N SER A 106 -1.55 -6.81 -13.81
CA SER A 106 -2.67 -7.27 -12.97
C SER A 106 -2.20 -7.83 -11.63
N TYR A 107 -1.03 -8.49 -11.61
CA TYR A 107 -0.39 -8.95 -10.38
C TYR A 107 0.04 -7.77 -9.49
N LEU A 108 0.67 -6.73 -10.07
CA LEU A 108 1.06 -5.53 -9.32
C LEU A 108 -0.17 -4.79 -8.77
N VAL A 109 -1.23 -4.63 -9.57
CA VAL A 109 -2.49 -4.03 -9.10
C VAL A 109 -3.03 -4.71 -7.83
N GLN A 110 -2.96 -6.03 -7.74
CA GLN A 110 -3.44 -6.76 -6.57
C GLN A 110 -2.63 -6.45 -5.30
N TRP A 111 -1.31 -6.24 -5.40
CA TRP A 111 -0.48 -5.84 -4.26
C TRP A 111 -0.86 -4.44 -3.79
N GLU A 112 -0.88 -3.48 -4.71
CA GLU A 112 -1.18 -2.08 -4.41
C GLU A 112 -2.59 -1.92 -3.79
N GLN A 113 -3.56 -2.74 -4.22
CA GLN A 113 -4.91 -2.75 -3.63
C GLN A 113 -4.92 -3.16 -2.16
N GLU A 114 -4.13 -4.15 -1.77
CA GLU A 114 -4.03 -4.57 -0.36
C GLU A 114 -3.26 -3.54 0.48
N HIS A 115 -2.21 -2.92 -0.07
CA HIS A 115 -1.51 -1.80 0.58
C HIS A 115 -2.46 -0.62 0.80
N LEU A 116 -3.18 -0.20 -0.24
CA LEU A 116 -4.18 0.87 -0.17
C LEU A 116 -5.24 0.58 0.90
N LYS A 117 -5.76 -0.65 0.92
CA LYS A 117 -6.75 -1.08 1.91
C LYS A 117 -6.20 -0.95 3.33
N ALA A 118 -4.99 -1.41 3.60
CA ALA A 118 -4.36 -1.28 4.91
C ALA A 118 -4.21 0.19 5.34
N LEU A 119 -3.76 1.05 4.42
CA LEU A 119 -3.59 2.49 4.68
C LEU A 119 -4.93 3.19 4.96
N ILE A 120 -5.97 2.91 4.16
CA ILE A 120 -7.31 3.50 4.35
C ILE A 120 -7.96 3.01 5.64
N THR A 121 -7.85 1.72 5.96
CA THR A 121 -8.34 1.18 7.24
C THR A 121 -7.67 1.91 8.41
N GLN A 122 -6.37 2.17 8.34
CA GLN A 122 -5.70 2.94 9.38
C GLN A 122 -6.18 4.39 9.46
N GLN A 123 -6.30 5.08 8.32
CA GLN A 123 -6.77 6.46 8.31
C GLN A 123 -8.15 6.59 8.94
N GLN A 124 -9.07 5.69 8.59
CA GLN A 124 -10.43 5.68 9.13
C GLN A 124 -10.42 5.46 10.64
N TYR A 125 -9.64 4.48 11.10
CA TYR A 125 -9.49 4.18 12.52
C TYR A 125 -8.94 5.36 13.34
N LEU A 126 -7.97 6.11 12.81
CA LEU A 126 -7.43 7.29 13.49
C LEU A 126 -8.38 8.48 13.45
N LYS A 127 -9.12 8.64 12.34
CA LYS A 127 -10.13 9.67 12.19
C LYS A 127 -11.28 9.49 13.19
N GLU A 128 -11.74 8.25 13.38
CA GLU A 128 -12.71 7.90 14.41
C GLU A 128 -12.19 8.22 15.82
N ALA A 129 -10.95 7.84 16.12
CA ALA A 129 -10.33 8.16 17.42
C ALA A 129 -10.24 9.69 17.65
N TYR A 130 -9.86 10.45 16.62
CA TYR A 130 -9.81 11.91 16.70
C TYR A 130 -11.19 12.53 16.92
N TRP A 131 -12.21 12.06 16.23
CA TRP A 131 -13.59 12.55 16.38
C TRP A 131 -14.18 12.26 17.76
N GLN A 132 -13.94 11.07 18.31
CA GLN A 132 -14.34 10.70 19.68
C GLN A 132 -13.66 11.59 20.73
N ASP A 133 -12.36 11.83 20.59
CA ASP A 133 -11.57 12.62 21.53
C ASP A 133 -11.78 14.15 21.40
N ALA A 134 -12.27 14.61 20.24
CA ALA A 134 -12.65 16.01 20.01
C ALA A 134 -14.07 16.35 20.49
N ARG A 135 -14.87 15.38 20.98
CA ARG A 135 -16.28 15.54 21.38
C ARG A 135 -17.16 16.21 20.32
N PHE A 136 -16.91 15.98 19.04
CA PHE A 136 -17.84 16.36 17.99
C PHE A 136 -18.80 15.19 17.73
N PHE A 137 -19.86 15.10 18.53
CA PHE A 137 -21.08 14.40 18.11
C PHE A 137 -21.93 15.43 17.35
N PRO A 138 -22.23 15.25 16.05
CA PRO A 138 -23.37 15.95 15.48
C PRO A 138 -24.62 15.36 16.14
N ASP A 139 -25.35 16.20 16.87
CA ASP A 139 -26.65 15.83 17.42
C ASP A 139 -27.53 15.32 16.27
N ILE A 140 -28.04 14.09 16.42
CA ILE A 140 -28.99 13.46 15.49
C ILE A 140 -30.36 14.10 15.71
#